data_AF-A0A661CKF1-F1
#
_entry.id   AF-A0A661CKF1-F1
#
_cell.length_a   1.000
_cell.length_b   1.000
_cell.length_c   1.000
_cell.angle_alpha   90.00
_cell.angle_beta   90.00
_cell.angle_gamma   90.00
#
_symmetry.space_group_name_H-M   'P 1'
#
loop_
_entity.id
_entity.type
_entity.pdbx_description
1 polymer ?
#
loop_
_entity_poly.entity_id
_entity_poly.type
_entity_poly.pdbx_seq_one_letter_code
_entity_poly.pdbx_strand_id
1 'polypeptide(L)'
;MNSILYTEEAVNKSFLSLNRTPVTIGHPMVDGQYVSANDPEIDYDGYRIGAFNESAKQMDDGRISLDKVINVQKAMKSESGRRLLDRIKELETSKAARPLHTSVGVYIDAEELDKPRVNSDGTEYSAIAHNLLFDHDSILLDEIGACVPEQGTGIGINSEQIKVEHF
;
A
#
# COMPACT_ATOMS: atom_id res chain seq x y z
N MET A 1 13.10 4.04 0.82
CA MET A 1 12.65 2.76 0.24
C MET A 1 13.22 2.67 -1.17
N ASN A 2 13.63 1.50 -1.67
CA ASN A 2 14.16 1.33 -3.03
C ASN A 2 15.31 2.30 -3.41
N SER A 3 16.18 2.65 -2.45
CA SER A 3 17.24 3.67 -2.61
C SER A 3 16.76 5.08 -2.97
N ILE A 4 15.46 5.35 -2.83
CA ILE A 4 14.84 6.66 -3.05
C ILE A 4 14.42 7.23 -1.69
N LEU A 5 14.76 8.50 -1.46
CA LEU A 5 14.27 9.28 -0.33
C LEU A 5 12.93 9.92 -0.71
N TYR A 6 11.88 9.53 0.00
CA TYR A 6 10.59 10.19 -0.04
C TYR A 6 10.57 11.20 1.11
N THR A 7 10.68 12.49 0.79
CA THR A 7 10.75 13.53 1.81
C THR A 7 9.40 13.71 2.50
N GLU A 8 9.44 14.11 3.77
CA GLU A 8 8.23 14.41 4.53
C GLU A 8 7.37 15.47 3.82
N GLU A 9 8.00 16.52 3.28
CA GLU A 9 7.31 17.55 2.51
C GLU A 9 6.55 16.99 1.31
N ALA A 10 7.18 16.10 0.53
CA ALA A 10 6.57 15.53 -0.66
C ALA A 10 5.42 14.58 -0.31
N VAL A 11 5.58 13.79 0.77
CA VAL A 11 4.51 12.93 1.30
C VAL A 11 3.34 13.76 1.82
N ASN A 12 3.60 14.79 2.64
CA ASN A 12 2.57 15.63 3.26
C ASN A 12 1.70 16.36 2.23
N LYS A 13 2.27 16.77 1.09
CA LYS A 13 1.53 17.40 -0.01
C LYS A 13 0.65 16.42 -0.78
N SER A 14 0.95 15.12 -0.73
CA SER A 14 0.46 14.16 -1.73
C SER A 14 -0.38 13.04 -1.13
N PHE A 15 -0.24 12.71 0.16
CA PHE A 15 -0.86 11.52 0.76
C PHE A 15 -2.39 11.49 0.63
N LEU A 16 -3.05 12.66 0.61
CA LEU A 16 -4.50 12.72 0.42
C LEU A 16 -4.96 12.21 -0.95
N SER A 17 -4.06 12.18 -1.95
CA SER A 17 -4.35 11.59 -3.27
C SER A 17 -4.48 10.07 -3.23
N LEU A 18 -4.09 9.41 -2.14
CA LEU A 18 -4.42 7.99 -1.94
C LEU A 18 -5.93 7.76 -1.85
N ASN A 19 -6.71 8.74 -1.39
CA ASN A 19 -8.16 8.58 -1.33
C ASN A 19 -8.73 8.28 -2.72
N ARG A 20 -9.62 7.29 -2.80
CA ARG A 20 -10.27 6.79 -4.01
C ARG A 20 -9.36 6.08 -5.01
N THR A 21 -8.07 5.90 -4.70
CA THR A 21 -7.20 5.04 -5.51
C THR A 21 -7.60 3.56 -5.37
N PRO A 22 -7.42 2.74 -6.41
CA PRO A 22 -7.67 1.31 -6.34
C PRO A 22 -6.80 0.62 -5.27
N VAL A 23 -7.38 -0.41 -4.65
CA VAL A 23 -6.63 -1.41 -3.90
C VAL A 23 -6.49 -2.67 -4.75
N THR A 24 -5.26 -3.13 -4.94
CA THR A 24 -4.93 -4.31 -5.75
C THR A 24 -4.39 -5.45 -4.88
N ILE A 25 -4.42 -6.67 -5.40
CA ILE A 25 -3.66 -7.80 -4.85
C ILE A 25 -2.35 -7.91 -5.62
N GLY A 26 -1.22 -7.60 -4.98
CA GLY A 26 0.07 -7.48 -5.66
C GLY A 26 0.16 -6.25 -6.58
N HIS A 27 1.35 -6.02 -7.13
CA HIS A 27 1.56 -4.97 -8.12
C HIS A 27 1.12 -5.43 -9.52
N PRO A 28 0.23 -4.69 -10.20
CA PRO A 28 -0.26 -5.08 -11.52
C PRO A 28 0.85 -5.16 -12.56
N MET A 29 0.84 -6.24 -13.33
CA MET A 29 1.71 -6.44 -14.48
C MET A 29 0.93 -6.95 -15.68
N VAL A 30 1.32 -6.51 -16.87
CA VAL A 30 0.86 -7.05 -18.16
C VAL A 30 2.11 -7.38 -18.97
N ASP A 31 2.18 -8.60 -19.50
CA ASP A 31 3.36 -9.10 -20.23
C ASP A 31 4.70 -8.89 -19.49
N GLY A 32 4.68 -9.02 -18.16
CA GLY A 32 5.83 -8.85 -17.28
C GLY A 32 6.29 -7.40 -17.08
N GLN A 33 5.53 -6.41 -17.55
CA GLN A 33 5.77 -4.99 -17.31
C GLN A 33 4.78 -4.46 -16.27
N TYR A 34 5.26 -3.65 -15.33
CA TYR A 34 4.39 -2.96 -14.38
C TYR A 34 3.47 -1.98 -15.10
N VAL A 35 2.19 -2.01 -14.77
CA VAL A 35 1.17 -1.11 -15.34
C VAL A 35 0.41 -0.37 -14.23
N SER A 36 -0.28 0.71 -14.63
CA SER A 36 -1.20 1.41 -13.73
C SER A 36 -2.29 0.47 -13.25
N ALA A 37 -2.72 0.64 -12.00
CA ALA A 37 -3.92 -0.02 -11.50
C ALA A 37 -5.21 0.49 -12.16
N ASN A 38 -5.14 1.49 -13.04
CA ASN A 38 -6.24 1.96 -13.89
C ASN A 38 -6.24 1.32 -15.28
N ASP A 39 -5.21 0.54 -15.63
CA ASP A 39 -5.17 -0.21 -16.87
C ASP A 39 -6.33 -1.23 -16.91
N PRO A 40 -7.09 -1.34 -18.02
CA PRO A 40 -8.22 -2.26 -18.11
C PRO A 40 -7.81 -3.75 -18.15
N GLU A 41 -6.60 -4.10 -18.60
CA GLU A 41 -6.19 -5.50 -18.75
C GLU A 41 -6.08 -6.23 -17.40
N ILE A 42 -5.74 -5.50 -16.34
CA ILE A 42 -5.54 -6.06 -15.00
C ILE A 42 -6.86 -6.58 -14.38
N ASP A 43 -8.02 -6.22 -14.93
CA ASP A 43 -9.31 -6.76 -14.50
C ASP A 43 -9.44 -8.25 -14.81
N TYR A 44 -8.70 -8.74 -15.81
CA TYR A 44 -8.70 -10.16 -16.20
C TYR A 44 -7.75 -10.99 -15.34
N ASP A 45 -6.67 -10.38 -14.82
CA ASP A 45 -5.59 -11.07 -14.11
C ASP A 45 -5.80 -11.15 -12.59
N GLY A 46 -6.97 -10.72 -12.10
CA GLY A 46 -7.36 -10.90 -10.70
C GLY A 46 -6.70 -9.93 -9.71
N TYR A 47 -6.04 -8.88 -10.21
CA TYR A 47 -5.48 -7.79 -9.39
C TYR A 47 -6.57 -6.96 -8.71
N ARG A 48 -7.66 -6.61 -9.43
CA ARG A 48 -8.77 -5.81 -8.87
C ARG A 48 -9.83 -6.68 -8.21
N ILE A 49 -9.94 -6.57 -6.89
CA ILE A 49 -10.95 -7.28 -6.09
C ILE A 49 -12.18 -6.44 -5.74
N GLY A 50 -12.30 -5.22 -6.30
CA GLY A 50 -13.37 -4.29 -5.93
C GLY A 50 -13.12 -3.57 -4.61
N ALA A 51 -11.89 -3.15 -4.39
CA ALA A 51 -11.47 -2.42 -3.21
C ALA A 51 -10.84 -1.07 -3.58
N PHE A 52 -10.95 -0.09 -2.69
CA PHE A 52 -10.37 1.24 -2.85
C PHE A 52 -9.98 1.82 -1.48
N ASN A 53 -9.13 2.85 -1.50
CA ASN A 53 -8.66 3.53 -0.30
C ASN A 53 -9.56 4.73 0.07
N GLU A 54 -9.75 5.00 1.36
CA GLU A 54 -10.39 6.23 1.85
C GLU A 54 -9.83 6.66 3.21
N SER A 55 -10.32 7.78 3.75
CA SER A 55 -9.94 8.30 5.07
C SER A 55 -8.44 8.50 5.29
N ALA A 56 -7.67 8.81 4.24
CA ALA A 56 -6.23 9.03 4.37
C ALA A 56 -5.93 10.18 5.34
N LYS A 57 -5.08 9.92 6.33
CA LYS A 57 -4.68 10.87 7.38
C LYS A 57 -3.22 10.66 7.77
N GLN A 58 -2.55 11.75 8.12
CA GLN A 58 -1.26 11.70 8.76
C GLN A 58 -1.43 11.46 10.27
N MET A 59 -0.62 10.56 10.82
CA MET A 59 -0.54 10.24 12.24
C MET A 59 0.47 11.15 12.94
N ASP A 60 0.40 11.24 14.26
CA ASP A 60 1.29 12.09 15.08
C ASP A 60 2.77 11.72 14.97
N ASP A 61 3.07 10.46 14.61
CA ASP A 61 4.42 9.94 14.39
C ASP A 61 4.90 10.09 12.93
N GLY A 62 4.15 10.82 12.10
CA GLY A 62 4.47 11.10 10.70
C GLY A 62 4.02 10.00 9.72
N ARG A 63 3.55 8.84 10.20
CA ARG A 63 3.03 7.79 9.31
C ARG A 63 1.73 8.21 8.63
N ILE A 64 1.45 7.61 7.49
CA ILE A 64 0.16 7.74 6.82
C ILE A 64 -0.70 6.53 7.16
N SER A 65 -1.94 6.78 7.58
CA SER A 65 -2.96 5.76 7.77
C SER A 65 -4.13 6.02 6.84
N LEU A 66 -4.81 4.96 6.44
CA LEU A 66 -5.95 4.98 5.53
C LEU A 66 -6.81 3.73 5.73
N ASP A 67 -8.05 3.81 5.29
CA ASP A 67 -8.99 2.70 5.29
C ASP A 67 -9.02 2.02 3.90
N LYS A 68 -9.18 0.70 3.89
CA LYS A 68 -9.41 -0.08 2.67
C LYS A 68 -10.85 -0.56 2.65
N VAL A 69 -11.67 0.02 1.79
CA VAL A 69 -13.06 -0.41 1.59
C VAL A 69 -13.08 -1.55 0.61
N ILE A 70 -13.60 -2.70 1.02
CA ILE A 70 -13.63 -3.92 0.21
C ILE A 70 -15.08 -4.33 -0.04
N ASN A 71 -15.48 -4.44 -1.31
CA ASN A 71 -16.74 -5.09 -1.65
C ASN A 71 -16.61 -6.61 -1.51
N VAL A 72 -17.08 -7.15 -0.38
CA VAL A 72 -16.99 -8.58 -0.07
C VAL A 72 -17.58 -9.46 -1.18
N GLN A 73 -18.73 -9.09 -1.74
CA GLN A 73 -19.38 -9.89 -2.79
C GLN A 73 -18.56 -9.93 -4.09
N LYS A 74 -17.85 -8.84 -4.43
CA LYS A 74 -16.94 -8.81 -5.58
C LYS A 74 -15.65 -9.57 -5.28
N ALA A 75 -15.05 -9.36 -4.11
CA ALA A 75 -13.83 -10.07 -3.69
C ALA A 75 -14.04 -11.59 -3.66
N MET A 76 -15.21 -12.08 -3.20
CA MET A 76 -15.54 -13.50 -3.18
C MET A 76 -15.58 -14.17 -4.56
N LYS A 77 -15.63 -13.42 -5.66
CA LYS A 77 -15.67 -13.98 -7.03
C LYS A 77 -14.30 -14.46 -7.52
N SER A 78 -13.20 -13.90 -7.03
CA SER A 78 -11.85 -14.33 -7.40
C SER A 78 -11.17 -15.15 -6.31
N GLU A 79 -10.16 -15.95 -6.68
CA GLU A 79 -9.34 -16.68 -5.71
C GLU A 79 -8.55 -15.72 -4.82
N SER A 80 -7.92 -14.71 -5.43
CA SER A 80 -7.18 -13.67 -4.73
C SER A 80 -8.01 -12.93 -3.68
N GLY A 81 -9.27 -12.61 -4.00
CA GLY A 81 -10.17 -11.94 -3.07
C GLY A 81 -10.64 -12.84 -1.93
N ARG A 82 -10.90 -14.13 -2.19
CA ARG A 82 -11.19 -15.12 -1.12
C ARG A 82 -10.00 -15.27 -0.18
N ARG A 83 -8.79 -15.40 -0.72
CA ARG A 83 -7.54 -15.46 0.07
C ARG A 83 -7.36 -14.20 0.92
N LEU A 84 -7.64 -13.01 0.40
CA LEU A 84 -7.60 -11.78 1.19
C LEU A 84 -8.58 -11.83 2.37
N LEU A 85 -9.84 -12.22 2.11
CA LEU A 85 -10.87 -12.28 3.15
C LEU A 85 -10.50 -13.28 4.26
N ASP A 86 -9.89 -14.42 3.92
CA ASP A 86 -9.35 -15.37 4.89
C ASP A 86 -8.23 -14.75 5.74
N ARG A 87 -7.35 -13.95 5.13
CA ARG A 87 -6.27 -13.23 5.85
C ARG A 87 -6.82 -12.15 6.77
N ILE A 88 -7.85 -11.41 6.36
CA ILE A 88 -8.55 -10.44 7.21
C ILE A 88 -9.18 -11.16 8.41
N LYS A 89 -9.87 -12.29 8.18
CA LYS A 89 -10.43 -13.11 9.26
C LYS A 89 -9.36 -13.61 10.23
N GLU A 90 -8.18 -14.01 9.75
CA GLU A 90 -7.06 -14.39 10.61
C GLU A 90 -6.62 -13.20 11.48
N LEU A 91 -6.47 -12.00 10.90
CA LEU A 91 -6.15 -10.76 11.63
C LEU A 91 -7.17 -10.44 12.73
N GLU A 92 -8.46 -10.68 12.48
CA GLU A 92 -9.52 -10.39 13.43
C GLU A 92 -9.65 -11.41 14.56
N THR A 93 -9.31 -12.68 14.30
CA THR A 93 -9.64 -13.79 15.20
C THR A 93 -8.43 -14.44 15.87
N SER A 94 -7.24 -14.32 15.30
CA SER A 94 -6.04 -14.95 15.84
C SER A 94 -5.28 -14.01 16.78
N LYS A 95 -4.89 -14.52 17.95
CA LYS A 95 -3.98 -13.81 18.88
C LYS A 95 -2.54 -13.74 18.40
N ALA A 96 -2.21 -14.52 17.36
CA ALA A 96 -0.90 -14.57 16.74
C ALA A 96 -1.04 -14.36 15.22
N ALA A 97 -1.95 -13.46 14.82
CA ALA A 97 -2.16 -13.16 13.42
C ALA A 97 -0.90 -12.54 12.80
N ARG A 98 -0.57 -12.98 11.59
CA ARG A 98 0.54 -12.37 10.85
C ARG A 98 0.06 -11.08 10.18
N PRO A 99 0.81 -9.97 10.28
CA PRO A 99 0.50 -8.76 9.52
C PRO A 99 0.42 -9.02 8.01
N LEU A 100 -0.33 -8.18 7.30
CA LEU A 100 -0.31 -8.14 5.85
C LEU A 100 0.63 -7.03 5.39
N HIS A 101 1.51 -7.36 4.46
CA HIS A 101 2.36 -6.37 3.81
C HIS A 101 1.52 -5.54 2.84
N THR A 102 1.87 -4.26 2.72
CA THR A 102 1.30 -3.36 1.73
C THR A 102 2.41 -2.65 0.97
N SER A 103 2.08 -2.14 -0.19
CA SER A 103 2.98 -1.35 -1.03
C SER A 103 2.18 -0.38 -1.86
N VAL A 104 2.79 0.73 -2.27
CA VAL A 104 2.11 1.76 -3.07
C VAL A 104 2.72 1.81 -4.46
N GLY A 105 1.86 1.88 -5.48
CA GLY A 105 2.25 2.34 -6.81
C GLY A 105 2.20 3.86 -6.83
N VAL A 106 3.30 4.51 -7.20
CA VAL A 106 3.40 5.98 -7.19
C VAL A 106 4.24 6.46 -8.36
N TYR A 107 3.73 7.45 -9.08
CA TYR A 107 4.51 8.22 -10.04
C TYR A 107 5.26 9.32 -9.30
N ILE A 108 6.53 9.51 -9.66
CA ILE A 108 7.42 10.49 -9.03
C ILE A 108 8.24 11.21 -10.08
N ASP A 109 8.60 12.44 -9.77
CA ASP A 109 9.73 13.12 -10.41
C ASP A 109 10.98 12.80 -9.57
N ALA A 110 11.84 11.92 -10.09
CA ALA A 110 13.06 11.51 -9.39
C ALA A 110 14.22 12.46 -9.69
N GLU A 111 14.76 13.09 -8.65
CA GLU A 111 16.03 13.80 -8.69
C GLU A 111 17.17 12.84 -8.32
N GLU A 112 17.93 12.38 -9.31
CA GLU A 112 19.14 11.59 -9.09
C GLU A 112 20.25 12.46 -8.47
N LEU A 113 20.95 11.91 -7.49
CA LEU A 113 22.04 12.60 -6.81
C LEU A 113 23.39 12.22 -7.42
N ASP A 114 24.31 13.19 -7.48
CA ASP A 114 25.69 12.95 -7.95
C ASP A 114 26.44 11.89 -7.12
N LYS A 115 26.01 11.66 -5.87
CA LYS A 115 26.53 10.62 -4.98
C LYS A 115 25.46 10.19 -3.97
N PRO A 116 25.46 8.92 -3.53
CA PRO A 116 24.59 8.47 -2.46
C PRO A 116 24.77 9.27 -1.17
N ARG A 117 23.68 9.40 -0.42
CA ARG A 117 23.60 10.06 0.89
C ARG A 117 22.92 9.11 1.87
N VAL A 118 23.03 9.39 3.16
CA VAL A 118 22.43 8.58 4.24
C VAL A 118 21.44 9.45 5.01
N ASN A 119 20.23 8.94 5.27
CA ASN A 119 19.20 9.64 6.03
C ASN A 119 19.43 9.50 7.57
N SER A 120 18.56 10.11 8.37
CA SER A 120 18.63 10.05 9.85
C SER A 120 18.58 8.63 10.41
N ASP A 121 17.94 7.71 9.67
CA ASP A 121 17.72 6.32 10.08
C ASP A 121 18.85 5.40 9.59
N GLY A 122 19.93 5.97 9.05
CA GLY A 122 21.07 5.20 8.55
C GLY A 122 20.86 4.53 7.19
N THR A 123 19.77 4.85 6.49
CA THR A 123 19.45 4.26 5.18
C THR A 123 20.08 5.09 4.06
N GLU A 124 20.81 4.43 3.17
CA GLU A 124 21.38 5.04 1.98
C GLU A 124 20.31 5.29 0.91
N TYR A 125 20.42 6.42 0.21
CA TYR A 125 19.59 6.79 -0.94
C TYR A 125 20.43 7.48 -2.01
N SER A 126 20.08 7.23 -3.27
CA SER A 126 20.73 7.80 -4.47
C SER A 126 19.83 8.78 -5.23
N ALA A 127 18.54 8.84 -4.90
CA ALA A 127 17.59 9.76 -5.51
C ALA A 127 16.62 10.36 -4.48
N ILE A 128 16.03 11.50 -4.82
CA ILE A 128 14.98 12.17 -4.04
C ILE A 128 13.70 12.20 -4.88
N ALA A 129 12.59 11.73 -4.30
CA ALA A 129 11.29 11.76 -4.95
C ALA A 129 10.59 13.10 -4.73
N HIS A 130 10.12 13.70 -5.83
CA HIS A 130 9.28 14.90 -5.85
C HIS A 130 7.94 14.61 -6.53
N ASN A 131 6.96 15.49 -6.32
CA ASN A 131 5.66 15.47 -7.02
C ASN A 131 4.98 14.09 -7.05
N LEU A 132 4.79 13.49 -5.89
CA LEU A 132 4.19 12.16 -5.76
C LEU A 132 2.74 12.17 -6.26
N LEU A 133 2.42 11.25 -7.16
CA LEU A 133 1.05 10.94 -7.56
C LEU A 133 0.79 9.46 -7.34
N PHE A 134 0.01 9.15 -6.31
CA PHE A 134 -0.32 7.76 -5.99
C PHE A 134 -1.27 7.18 -7.02
N ASP A 135 -0.92 6.01 -7.54
CA ASP A 135 -1.70 5.26 -8.52
C ASP A 135 -2.58 4.22 -7.82
N HIS A 136 -2.01 3.45 -6.89
CA HIS A 136 -2.71 2.40 -6.13
C HIS A 136 -2.01 2.05 -4.82
N ASP A 137 -2.71 1.26 -4.02
CA ASP A 137 -2.16 0.59 -2.83
C ASP A 137 -2.41 -0.92 -2.91
N SER A 138 -1.33 -1.68 -3.03
CA SER A 138 -1.29 -3.12 -3.16
C SER A 138 -1.28 -3.81 -1.79
N ILE A 139 -2.17 -4.78 -1.61
CA ILE A 139 -2.04 -5.78 -0.56
C ILE A 139 -1.18 -6.91 -1.09
N LEU A 140 -0.09 -7.21 -0.38
CA LEU A 140 0.88 -8.23 -0.78
C LEU A 140 0.60 -9.52 0.01
N LEU A 141 -0.05 -10.48 -0.65
CA LEU A 141 -0.40 -11.78 -0.04
C LEU A 141 0.78 -12.75 -0.03
N ASP A 142 1.62 -12.69 -1.06
CA ASP A 142 2.69 -13.65 -1.34
C ASP A 142 4.07 -12.96 -1.48
N GLU A 143 4.12 -11.64 -1.28
CA GLU A 143 5.29 -10.81 -1.50
C GLU A 143 5.66 -10.02 -0.24
N ILE A 144 6.95 -9.69 -0.12
CA ILE A 144 7.46 -8.84 0.94
C ILE A 144 7.53 -7.40 0.41
N GLY A 145 6.84 -6.48 1.08
CA GLY A 145 6.89 -5.06 0.77
C GLY A 145 8.27 -4.44 1.02
N ALA A 146 8.58 -3.34 0.32
CA ALA A 146 9.85 -2.62 0.47
C ALA A 146 10.04 -2.01 1.86
N CYS A 147 8.93 -1.70 2.55
CA CYS A 147 8.88 -1.42 3.97
C CYS A 147 8.05 -2.53 4.63
N VAL A 148 8.63 -3.23 5.60
CA VAL A 148 7.98 -4.39 6.24
C VAL A 148 7.13 -3.96 7.45
N PRO A 149 6.17 -4.80 7.90
CA PRO A 149 5.37 -4.57 9.11
C PRO A 149 6.15 -4.13 10.34
N GLU A 150 7.33 -4.72 10.56
CA GLU A 150 8.22 -4.40 11.68
C GLU A 150 8.81 -2.99 11.60
N GLN A 151 8.81 -2.39 10.40
CA GLN A 151 9.21 -1.01 10.13
C GLN A 151 8.02 -0.05 10.12
N GLY A 152 6.82 -0.52 10.47
CA GLY A 152 5.64 0.31 10.65
C GLY A 152 4.75 0.46 9.41
N THR A 153 4.91 -0.40 8.38
CA THR A 153 4.06 -0.41 7.17
C THR A 153 3.34 -1.75 7.00
N GLY A 154 2.01 -1.71 6.94
CA GLY A 154 1.18 -2.90 6.72
C GLY A 154 -0.18 -2.81 7.40
N ILE A 155 -0.95 -3.90 7.30
CA ILE A 155 -2.26 -4.04 7.98
C ILE A 155 -2.10 -4.99 9.16
N GLY A 156 -2.72 -4.65 10.29
CA GLY A 156 -2.64 -5.44 11.53
C GLY A 156 -1.37 -5.19 12.35
N ILE A 157 -0.68 -4.06 12.11
CA ILE A 157 0.55 -3.67 12.83
C ILE A 157 0.29 -2.71 14.00
N ASN A 158 -0.88 -2.06 14.02
CA ASN A 158 -1.28 -1.17 15.11
C ASN A 158 -1.92 -2.00 16.22
N SER A 159 -1.60 -1.69 17.48
CA SER A 159 -2.17 -2.36 18.66
C SER A 159 -3.60 -1.91 18.98
N GLU A 160 -4.05 -0.79 18.41
CA GLU A 160 -5.40 -0.27 18.58
C GLU A 160 -6.40 -1.03 17.70
N GLN A 161 -7.40 -1.65 18.34
CA GLN A 161 -8.55 -2.24 17.66
C GLN A 161 -9.69 -1.23 17.67
N ILE A 162 -10.04 -0.70 16.50
CA ILE A 162 -11.22 0.15 16.35
C ILE A 162 -12.40 -0.75 15.98
N LYS A 163 -13.45 -0.71 16.78
CA LYS A 163 -14.70 -1.41 16.48
C LYS A 163 -15.41 -0.64 15.38
N VAL A 164 -15.48 -1.20 14.18
CA VAL A 164 -16.27 -0.64 13.08
C VAL A 164 -17.73 -0.95 13.36
N GLU A 165 -18.55 0.09 13.57
CA GLU A 165 -20.00 -0.09 13.73
C GLU A 165 -20.60 -0.47 12.37
N HIS A 166 -21.31 -1.60 12.33
CA HIS A 166 -22.13 -1.96 11.18
C HIS A 166 -23.43 -1.16 11.24
N PHE A 167 -23.73 -0.39 10.19
CA PHE A 167 -25.05 0.19 9.95
C PHE A 167 -25.96 -0.79 9.22
#